data_AF-A0A0E2HCG6-F1
#
_entry.id   AF-A0A0E2HCG6-F1
#
_cell.length_a   1.000
_cell.length_b   1.000
_cell.length_c   1.000
_cell.angle_alpha   90.00
_cell.angle_beta   90.00
_cell.angle_gamma   90.00
#
_symmetry.space_group_name_H-M   'P 1'
#
loop_
_entity.id
_entity.type
_entity.pdbx_description
1 polymer ?
#
loop_
_entity_poly.entity_id
_entity_poly.type
_entity_poly.pdbx_seq_one_letter_code
_entity_poly.pdbx_strand_id
1 'polypeptide(L)'
;MGLGDLNAKFTSFGFYVLEIDGNDVEAVSKALDTETDGRPKCIIARTVKGKGVSFMENQVGWHGKAPGEWERQQALKELED
;
A
#
# COMPACT_ATOMS: atom_id res chain seq x y z
N MET A 1 -14.96 -4.64 11.65
CA MET A 1 -15.87 -4.36 10.53
C MET A 1 -15.02 -4.29 9.27
N GLY A 2 -15.30 -5.10 8.24
CA GLY A 2 -14.51 -5.08 7.01
C GLY A 2 -14.85 -3.85 6.14
N LEU A 3 -13.91 -3.41 5.30
CA LEU A 3 -14.13 -2.28 4.38
C LEU A 3 -15.08 -2.63 3.22
N GLY A 4 -15.46 -3.90 3.05
CA GLY A 4 -16.28 -4.37 1.94
C GLY A 4 -15.58 -4.24 0.60
N ASP A 5 -16.35 -4.24 -0.48
CA ASP A 5 -15.83 -4.02 -1.83
C ASP A 5 -15.55 -2.53 -2.06
N LEU A 6 -14.28 -2.15 -1.93
CA LEU A 6 -13.85 -0.77 -2.18
C LEU A 6 -13.95 -0.39 -3.67
N ASN A 7 -13.74 -1.34 -4.58
CA ASN A 7 -13.81 -1.08 -6.02
C ASN A 7 -15.23 -0.65 -6.39
N ALA A 8 -16.22 -1.49 -6.04
CA ALA A 8 -17.63 -1.19 -6.30
C ALA A 8 -18.08 0.14 -5.66
N LYS A 9 -17.62 0.44 -4.43
CA LYS A 9 -17.94 1.70 -3.74
C LYS A 9 -17.44 2.91 -4.52
N PHE A 10 -16.15 2.95 -4.89
CA PHE A 10 -15.60 4.10 -5.61
C PHE A 10 -16.14 4.21 -7.04
N THR A 11 -16.36 3.08 -7.72
CA THR A 11 -17.04 3.08 -9.03
C THR A 11 -18.45 3.67 -8.92
N SER A 12 -19.20 3.35 -7.85
CA SER A 12 -20.55 3.93 -7.63
C SER A 12 -20.54 5.45 -7.43
N PHE A 13 -19.42 6.01 -6.99
CA PHE A 13 -19.19 7.46 -6.87
C PHE A 13 -18.65 8.10 -8.16
N GLY A 14 -18.55 7.34 -9.25
CA GLY A 14 -18.12 7.83 -10.56
C GLY A 14 -16.60 7.86 -10.76
N PHE A 15 -15.82 7.20 -9.89
CA PHE A 15 -14.37 7.15 -10.05
C PHE A 15 -13.95 6.17 -11.14
N TYR A 16 -12.84 6.49 -11.83
CA TYR A 16 -12.03 5.52 -12.53
C TYR A 16 -11.20 4.75 -11.49
N VAL A 17 -11.49 3.47 -11.29
CA VAL A 17 -10.86 2.67 -10.24
C VAL A 17 -9.85 1.71 -10.84
N LEU A 18 -8.63 1.73 -10.32
CA LEU A 18 -7.58 0.75 -10.58
C LEU A 18 -7.26 0.01 -9.28
N GLU A 19 -6.98 -1.28 -9.38
CA GLU A 19 -6.48 -2.07 -8.26
C GLU A 19 -5.13 -2.69 -8.66
N ILE A 20 -4.10 -2.46 -7.85
CA ILE A 20 -2.71 -2.79 -8.17
C ILE A 20 -1.96 -3.39 -6.97
N ASP A 21 -0.83 -4.03 -7.21
CA ASP A 21 0.19 -4.24 -6.17
C ASP A 21 0.84 -2.88 -5.85
N GLY A 22 0.69 -2.43 -4.61
CA GLY A 22 1.25 -1.16 -4.15
C GLY A 22 2.74 -1.22 -3.83
N ASN A 23 3.35 -2.40 -3.84
CA ASN A 23 4.79 -2.59 -3.64
C ASN A 23 5.55 -2.80 -4.96
N ASP A 24 4.85 -2.80 -6.10
CA ASP A 24 5.44 -2.82 -7.43
C ASP A 24 5.48 -1.40 -8.00
N VAL A 25 6.70 -0.85 -8.11
CA VAL A 25 6.93 0.52 -8.61
C VAL A 25 6.45 0.69 -10.05
N GLU A 26 6.58 -0.33 -10.91
CA GLU A 26 6.09 -0.24 -12.28
C GLU A 26 4.57 -0.22 -12.33
N ALA A 27 3.90 -1.04 -11.51
CA ALA A 27 2.44 -1.06 -11.42
C ALA A 27 1.90 0.31 -10.94
N VAL A 28 2.56 0.91 -9.95
CA VAL A 28 2.24 2.26 -9.45
C VAL A 28 2.43 3.30 -10.56
N SER A 29 3.57 3.30 -11.25
CA SER A 29 3.83 4.25 -12.35
C SER A 29 2.77 4.13 -13.45
N LYS A 30 2.49 2.92 -13.92
CA LYS A 30 1.46 2.66 -14.95
C LYS A 30 0.07 3.15 -14.52
N ALA A 31 -0.29 2.95 -13.25
CA ALA A 31 -1.58 3.41 -12.73
C ALA A 31 -1.67 4.95 -12.63
N LEU A 32 -0.57 5.61 -12.28
CA LEU A 32 -0.48 7.08 -12.26
C LEU A 32 -0.62 7.68 -13.66
N ASP A 33 -0.02 7.04 -14.68
CA ASP A 33 -0.05 7.50 -16.08
C ASP A 33 -1.36 7.15 -16.83
N THR A 34 -2.20 6.29 -16.26
CA THR A 34 -3.45 5.87 -16.92
C THR A 34 -4.45 7.03 -17.04
N GLU A 35 -4.86 7.39 -18.25
CA GLU A 35 -5.91 8.40 -18.48
C GLU A 35 -7.29 7.95 -17.94
N THR A 36 -8.11 8.89 -17.47
CA THR A 36 -9.40 8.58 -16.81
C THR A 36 -10.63 9.15 -17.49
N ASP A 37 -10.48 9.68 -18.70
CA ASP A 37 -11.55 10.31 -19.48
C ASP A 37 -12.31 11.39 -18.70
N GLY A 38 -11.59 12.20 -17.92
CA GLY A 38 -12.15 13.27 -17.09
C GLY A 38 -12.80 12.82 -15.78
N ARG A 39 -12.82 11.51 -15.47
CA ARG A 39 -13.28 11.00 -14.17
C ARG A 39 -12.23 11.16 -13.07
N PRO A 40 -12.62 11.35 -11.80
CA PRO A 40 -11.67 11.28 -10.70
C PRO A 40 -11.05 9.87 -10.62
N LYS A 41 -9.74 9.79 -10.34
CA LYS A 41 -9.00 8.53 -10.26
C LYS A 41 -8.95 8.00 -8.82
N CYS A 42 -9.23 6.72 -8.62
CA CYS A 42 -8.96 6.00 -7.37
C CYS A 42 -8.02 4.83 -7.66
N ILE A 43 -6.88 4.77 -6.99
CA ILE A 43 -5.96 3.63 -7.08
C ILE A 43 -6.01 2.89 -5.74
N ILE A 44 -6.59 1.69 -5.75
CA ILE A 44 -6.60 0.77 -4.62
C ILE A 44 -5.28 0.00 -4.65
N ALA A 45 -4.29 0.50 -3.91
CA ALA A 45 -2.97 -0.12 -3.79
C ALA A 45 -2.98 -1.20 -2.70
N ARG A 46 -2.79 -2.46 -3.08
CA ARG A 46 -2.63 -3.58 -2.15
C ARG A 46 -1.21 -3.57 -1.60
N THR A 47 -1.05 -3.28 -0.31
CA THR A 47 0.27 -3.15 0.34
C THR A 47 0.42 -4.12 1.51
N VAL A 48 1.67 -4.32 1.95
CA VAL A 48 1.97 -4.96 3.23
C VAL A 48 2.37 -3.87 4.21
N LYS A 49 1.66 -3.75 5.34
CA LYS A 49 2.03 -2.78 6.36
C LYS A 49 3.37 -3.17 6.97
N GLY A 50 4.37 -2.28 6.93
CA GLY A 50 5.72 -2.60 7.39
C GLY A 50 6.54 -3.43 6.39
N LYS A 51 6.19 -3.40 5.09
CA LYS A 51 6.87 -4.11 4.00
C LYS A 51 8.39 -3.98 4.12
N GLY A 52 9.10 -5.11 3.98
CA GLY A 52 10.56 -5.15 3.95
C GLY A 52 11.22 -5.31 5.32
N VAL A 53 10.46 -5.31 6.41
CA VAL A 53 10.95 -5.64 7.75
C VAL A 53 10.07 -6.72 8.35
N SER A 54 10.61 -7.94 8.43
CA SER A 54 9.91 -9.18 8.75
C SER A 54 9.07 -9.10 10.03
N PHE A 55 9.61 -8.51 11.10
CA PHE A 55 8.93 -8.36 12.38
C PHE A 55 7.92 -7.19 12.42
N MET A 56 7.88 -6.35 11.38
CA MET A 56 6.90 -5.28 11.20
C MET A 56 5.78 -5.65 10.23
N GLU A 57 6.01 -6.60 9.31
CA GLU A 57 5.04 -7.00 8.30
C GLU A 57 3.70 -7.46 8.90
N ASN A 58 2.62 -6.79 8.51
CA ASN A 58 1.25 -7.02 8.95
C ASN A 58 1.02 -6.95 10.47
N GLN A 59 1.91 -6.28 11.20
CA GLN A 59 1.81 -6.12 12.65
C GLN A 59 1.11 -4.82 13.03
N VAL A 60 0.04 -4.92 13.82
CA VAL A 60 -0.74 -3.75 14.27
C VAL A 60 0.10 -2.84 15.19
N GLY A 61 0.88 -3.44 16.10
CA GLY A 61 1.69 -2.73 17.11
C GLY A 61 2.73 -1.75 16.53
N TRP A 62 3.12 -1.96 15.27
CA TRP A 62 4.06 -1.10 14.55
C TRP A 62 3.39 0.08 13.83
N HIS A 63 2.13 0.42 14.14
CA HIS A 63 1.47 1.59 13.55
C HIS A 63 2.15 2.93 13.90
N GLY A 64 2.59 3.07 15.15
CA GLY A 64 3.20 4.31 15.65
C GLY A 64 4.25 4.09 16.74
N LYS A 65 4.67 2.84 16.96
CA LYS A 65 5.77 2.51 17.87
C LYS A 65 7.09 2.75 17.14
N ALA A 66 7.98 3.54 17.72
CA ALA A 66 9.35 3.66 17.24
C ALA A 66 10.16 2.39 17.57
N PRO A 67 11.01 1.89 16.65
CA PRO A 67 11.88 0.76 16.95
C PRO A 67 12.96 1.16 17.96
N GLY A 68 13.24 0.27 18.91
CA GLY A 68 14.42 0.36 19.77
C GLY A 68 15.71 0.10 18.98
N GLU A 69 16.87 0.25 19.63
CA GLU A 69 18.17 0.17 18.96
C GLU A 69 18.39 -1.17 18.24
N TRP A 70 18.09 -2.29 18.91
CA TRP A 70 18.21 -3.62 18.31
C TRP A 70 17.22 -3.81 17.14
N GLU A 71 15.95 -3.40 17.30
CA GLU A 71 14.93 -3.49 16.25
C GLU A 71 15.36 -2.70 15.00
N ARG A 72 15.91 -1.50 15.21
CA ARG A 72 16.44 -0.65 14.14
C ARG A 72 17.59 -1.33 13.40
N GLN A 73 18.57 -1.87 14.12
CA GLN A 73 19.73 -2.53 13.50
C GLN A 73 19.31 -3.76 12.69
N GLN A 74 18.36 -4.54 13.20
CA GLN A 74 17.83 -5.70 12.49
C GLN A 74 17.07 -5.29 11.22
N ALA A 75 16.20 -4.28 11.32
CA ALA A 75 15.45 -3.76 10.17
C ALA A 75 16.36 -3.25 9.04
N LEU A 76 17.45 -2.56 9.38
CA LEU A 76 18.40 -2.06 8.36
C LEU A 76 19.10 -3.20 7.63
N LYS A 77 19.48 -4.28 8.34
CA LYS A 77 20.05 -5.46 7.70
C LYS A 77 19.08 -6.10 6.71
N GLU A 78 17.82 -6.26 7.11
CA GLU A 78 16.79 -6.86 6.24
C GLU A 78 16.46 -6.02 4.99
N LEU A 79 16.74 -4.71 5.01
CA LEU A 79 16.53 -3.82 3.87
C LEU A 79 17.72 -3.73 2.91
N GLU A 80 18.90 -4.20 3.34
CA GLU A 80 20.12 -4.24 2.52
C GLU A 80 20.29 -5.58 1.77
N ASP A 81 19.49 -6.59 2.13
CA ASP A 81 19.42 -7.92 1.49
C ASP A 81 18.49 -7.94 0.25
#